data_AF-A0A8J4PR33-F1
#
_entry.id   AF-A0A8J4PR33-F1
#
_cell.length_a   1.000
_cell.length_b   1.000
_cell.length_c   1.000
_cell.angle_alpha   90.00
_cell.angle_beta   90.00
_cell.angle_gamma   90.00
#
_symmetry.space_group_name_H-M   'P 1'
#
loop_
_entity.id
_entity.type
_entity.pdbx_description
1 polymer ?
#
loop_
_entity_poly.entity_id
_entity_poly.type
_entity_poly.pdbx_seq_one_letter_code
_entity_poly.pdbx_strand_id
1 'polypeptide(L)'
;MKIVITLYLFIVLFISASLGQGLTLFVDPASKSVDPKCGASASNACSSFINAYSSYASQTDGTNSTALSLELMDGTYTAKDNAAMSDSIYIHSLSVYSSSKNKDNCIIDGANMKYTFFYYQQGSTIAQSLSVANITFTNSTAILVSNVNLSVDFTGCLFNNSQPTFLGQIILQANPINPAPQFNLTECTFTGIQLQGSYMVQVTNYKVNILHTIVTGVSGGSNCFYFTLCTVDAVYLTINNSSTTNSPIGAVTSNVTISAGNFNNNYGSWAGVLRATNIGGGQPYYTVVQLSTFINNTTPDNGGAIVLSPTTAKNYILTSTFTNNTVTKNNGQGGAVFVGSTNVEINGCTFTSNSAPNNGLGGAIYVGSNSNVLVTDTSLIANTAYFGAAIYTFSSKIQLSSDKFANNSATNGGSDVYCYTSGITFVGYISGLNSSLYSCPQNDCTFVNAPSKFQCGANNSSSSSDSPSKKNKGMDDQEKKIIIGVVCGGTGIIIIMIIAAICYKRHRHHHHHHHHGHHDHHGGHHHHHHGGHHHHHSESSPLVYH
;
A
#
# COMPACT_ATOMS: atom_id res chain seq x y z
N MET A 1 -36.88 16.70 54.53
CA MET A 1 -37.18 16.86 53.09
C MET A 1 -35.96 17.53 52.46
N LYS A 2 -34.95 16.72 52.12
CA LYS A 2 -34.67 16.19 50.76
C LYS A 2 -34.19 17.29 49.81
N ILE A 3 -32.87 17.31 49.58
CA ILE A 3 -32.12 17.41 48.31
C ILE A 3 -30.70 16.99 48.73
N VAL A 4 -30.37 15.70 48.87
CA VAL A 4 -29.93 14.77 47.81
C VAL A 4 -29.00 15.45 46.80
N ILE A 5 -27.78 15.72 47.22
CA ILE A 5 -26.63 15.90 46.32
C ILE A 5 -26.14 14.48 46.02
N THR A 6 -26.68 13.87 44.97
CA THR A 6 -26.15 12.63 44.40
C THR A 6 -24.86 12.98 43.65
N LEU A 7 -23.76 13.05 44.38
CA LEU A 7 -22.43 12.91 43.80
C LEU A 7 -22.37 11.49 43.24
N TYR A 8 -22.41 11.35 41.91
CA TYR A 8 -22.15 10.09 41.21
C TYR A 8 -20.70 9.70 41.44
N LEU A 9 -20.42 9.16 42.62
CA LEU A 9 -19.26 8.33 42.88
C LEU A 9 -19.51 7.06 42.06
N PHE A 10 -19.01 7.05 40.82
CA PHE A 10 -18.79 5.82 40.08
C PHE A 10 -17.77 5.02 40.89
N ILE A 11 -18.26 4.28 41.88
CA ILE A 11 -17.62 3.08 42.37
C ILE A 11 -17.65 2.13 41.18
N VAL A 12 -16.68 2.30 40.28
CA VAL A 12 -16.17 1.17 39.53
C VAL A 12 -15.58 0.29 40.62
N LEU A 13 -16.39 -0.67 41.08
CA LEU A 13 -15.90 -1.93 41.58
C LEU A 13 -15.01 -2.49 40.46
N PHE A 14 -13.76 -2.04 40.43
CA PHE A 14 -12.69 -2.90 40.00
C PHE A 14 -12.79 -4.07 40.96
N ILE A 15 -13.44 -5.13 40.50
CA ILE A 15 -12.98 -6.46 40.85
C ILE A 15 -11.52 -6.43 40.40
N SER A 16 -10.63 -6.04 41.31
CA SER A 16 -9.26 -6.46 41.26
C SER A 16 -9.34 -7.98 41.39
N ALA A 17 -9.59 -8.65 40.25
CA ALA A 17 -9.00 -9.96 40.06
C ALA A 17 -7.54 -9.71 40.38
N SER A 18 -7.06 -10.33 41.46
CA SER A 18 -5.68 -10.24 41.89
C SER A 18 -4.81 -10.49 40.66
N LEU A 19 -4.25 -9.42 40.08
CA LEU A 19 -3.19 -9.54 39.08
C LEU A 19 -2.09 -10.27 39.81
N GLY A 20 -1.96 -11.58 39.57
CA GLY A 20 -0.85 -12.33 40.13
C GLY A 20 0.43 -11.60 39.72
N GLN A 21 1.31 -11.38 40.71
CA GLN A 21 2.55 -10.63 40.50
C GLN A 21 3.25 -11.17 39.24
N GLY A 22 3.56 -10.29 38.29
CA GLY A 22 4.22 -10.70 37.05
C GLY A 22 5.56 -11.36 37.36
N LEU A 23 5.85 -12.50 36.74
CA LEU A 23 7.11 -13.19 36.93
C LEU A 23 8.16 -12.59 36.00
N THR A 24 9.34 -12.26 36.53
CA THR A 24 10.50 -11.90 35.71
C THR A 24 11.52 -13.02 35.76
N LEU A 25 11.96 -13.49 34.59
CA LEU A 25 12.98 -14.52 34.46
C LEU A 25 14.19 -14.01 33.68
N PHE A 26 15.38 -14.21 34.23
CA PHE A 26 16.65 -13.96 33.54
C PHE A 26 16.97 -15.12 32.60
N VAL A 27 17.35 -14.81 31.36
CA VAL A 27 17.75 -15.81 30.36
C VAL A 27 19.13 -15.45 29.82
N ASP A 28 20.05 -16.40 29.87
CA ASP A 28 21.45 -16.24 29.44
C ASP A 28 21.88 -17.50 28.67
N PRO A 29 22.20 -17.41 27.37
CA PRO A 29 22.61 -18.58 26.59
C PRO A 29 23.96 -19.16 27.03
N ALA A 30 24.75 -18.43 27.83
CA ALA A 30 25.99 -18.93 28.44
C ALA A 30 25.74 -19.66 29.78
N SER A 31 24.53 -19.60 30.33
CA SER A 31 24.19 -20.24 31.60
C SER A 31 24.32 -21.76 31.53
N LYS A 32 24.84 -22.34 32.61
CA LYS A 32 24.94 -23.79 32.83
C LYS A 32 23.98 -24.28 33.91
N SER A 33 22.99 -23.46 34.29
CA SER A 33 22.02 -23.85 35.31
C SER A 33 21.26 -25.11 34.86
N VAL A 34 21.16 -26.08 35.78
CA VAL A 34 20.33 -27.29 35.64
C VAL A 34 19.10 -27.24 36.55
N ASP A 35 18.84 -26.09 37.17
CA ASP A 35 17.72 -25.88 38.06
C ASP A 35 16.40 -25.86 37.26
N PRO A 36 15.43 -26.75 37.55
CA PRO A 36 14.12 -26.71 36.91
C PRO A 36 13.33 -25.41 37.21
N LYS A 37 13.74 -24.63 38.23
CA LYS A 37 13.22 -23.30 38.58
C LYS A 37 14.24 -22.19 38.30
N CYS A 38 14.98 -22.29 37.19
CA CYS A 38 15.90 -21.26 36.74
C CYS A 38 15.21 -19.90 36.51
N GLY A 39 16.02 -18.85 36.38
CA GLY A 39 15.61 -17.50 35.99
C GLY A 39 15.30 -16.57 37.16
N ALA A 40 15.42 -17.02 38.41
CA ALA A 40 15.15 -16.18 39.59
C ALA A 40 16.19 -15.05 39.82
N SER A 41 17.37 -15.15 39.21
CA SER A 41 18.43 -14.14 39.27
C SER A 41 19.39 -14.30 38.10
N ALA A 42 20.21 -13.28 37.86
CA ALA A 42 21.29 -13.33 36.88
C ALA A 42 22.24 -14.54 37.07
N SER A 43 22.60 -14.86 38.31
CA SER A 43 23.45 -16.02 38.65
C SER A 43 22.78 -17.38 38.46
N ASN A 44 21.46 -17.42 38.39
CA ASN A 44 20.67 -18.63 38.13
C ASN A 44 19.84 -18.46 36.85
N ALA A 45 20.37 -17.78 35.83
CA ALA A 45 19.63 -17.53 34.60
C ALA A 45 19.27 -18.84 33.88
N CYS A 46 18.12 -18.86 33.21
CA CYS A 46 17.75 -19.96 32.33
C CYS A 46 18.63 -19.96 31.08
N SER A 47 19.09 -21.13 30.64
CA SER A 47 19.98 -21.23 29.48
C SER A 47 19.30 -21.07 28.11
N SER A 48 17.96 -21.10 28.07
CA SER A 48 17.18 -20.97 26.84
C SER A 48 15.77 -20.47 27.13
N PHE A 49 15.06 -20.06 26.08
CA PHE A 49 13.64 -19.72 26.16
C PHE A 49 12.81 -20.91 26.65
N ILE A 50 13.04 -22.13 26.14
CA ILE A 50 12.33 -23.33 26.59
C ILE A 50 12.50 -23.56 28.09
N ASN A 51 13.71 -23.36 28.62
CA ASN A 51 13.98 -23.51 30.05
C ASN A 51 13.27 -22.42 30.87
N ALA A 52 13.24 -21.18 30.38
CA ALA A 52 12.49 -20.09 31.01
C ALA A 52 10.98 -20.37 31.03
N TYR A 53 10.43 -20.83 29.92
CA TYR A 53 9.02 -21.20 29.80
C TYR A 53 8.65 -22.40 30.70
N SER A 54 9.51 -23.41 30.79
CA SER A 54 9.34 -24.55 31.69
C SER A 54 9.40 -24.11 33.16
N SER A 55 10.32 -23.22 33.50
CA SER A 55 10.42 -22.61 34.82
C SER A 55 9.15 -21.83 35.17
N TYR A 56 8.65 -20.99 34.25
CA TYR A 56 7.38 -20.28 34.40
C TYR A 56 6.22 -21.24 34.67
N ALA A 57 6.07 -22.29 33.85
CA ALA A 57 5.01 -23.28 34.01
C ALA A 57 5.08 -24.04 35.35
N SER A 58 6.28 -24.24 35.90
CA SER A 58 6.47 -24.88 37.22
C SER A 58 6.17 -23.97 38.41
N GLN A 59 6.12 -22.66 38.18
CA GLN A 59 5.94 -21.62 39.20
C GLN A 59 4.52 -21.05 39.23
N THR A 60 3.71 -21.33 38.21
CA THR A 60 2.30 -20.94 38.16
C THR A 60 1.39 -22.11 38.56
N ASP A 61 0.25 -21.82 39.17
CA ASP A 61 -0.72 -22.80 39.70
C ASP A 61 -1.59 -23.46 38.61
N GLY A 62 -1.13 -23.46 37.36
CA GLY A 62 -1.88 -23.98 36.22
C GLY A 62 -3.04 -23.09 35.76
N THR A 63 -3.27 -21.91 36.37
CA THR A 63 -4.33 -20.97 35.94
C THR A 63 -3.85 -19.90 34.92
N ASN A 64 -2.56 -19.87 34.58
CA ASN A 64 -1.99 -19.18 33.42
C ASN A 64 -2.51 -17.74 33.15
N SER A 65 -2.64 -16.92 34.20
CA SER A 65 -3.18 -15.54 34.11
C SER A 65 -2.19 -14.44 34.50
N THR A 66 -0.92 -14.77 34.74
CA THR A 66 0.12 -13.79 35.16
C THR A 66 0.92 -13.24 33.99
N ALA A 67 1.41 -12.01 34.12
CA ALA A 67 2.38 -11.42 33.19
C ALA A 67 3.73 -12.14 33.29
N LEU A 68 4.39 -12.37 32.15
CA LEU A 68 5.76 -12.89 32.09
C LEU A 68 6.68 -11.84 31.47
N SER A 69 7.78 -11.56 32.15
CA SER A 69 8.89 -10.74 31.64
C SER A 69 10.13 -11.60 31.50
N LEU A 70 10.76 -11.58 30.32
CA LEU A 70 12.03 -12.23 30.05
C LEU A 70 13.10 -11.16 29.88
N GLU A 71 14.08 -11.15 30.78
CA GLU A 71 15.26 -10.29 30.69
C GLU A 71 16.40 -11.08 30.05
N LEU A 72 16.79 -10.66 28.85
CA LEU A 72 17.82 -11.31 28.05
C LEU A 72 19.20 -10.68 28.32
N MET A 73 20.16 -11.53 28.67
CA MET A 73 21.57 -11.16 28.74
C MET A 73 22.24 -11.12 27.36
N ASP A 74 23.46 -10.59 27.32
CA ASP A 74 24.27 -10.55 26.11
C ASP A 74 24.53 -11.98 25.59
N GLY A 75 24.29 -12.19 24.29
CA GLY A 75 24.53 -13.47 23.63
C GLY A 75 23.65 -13.68 22.40
N THR A 76 23.87 -14.83 21.76
CA THR A 76 23.10 -15.26 20.58
C THR A 76 22.17 -16.40 20.97
N TYR A 77 20.87 -16.14 20.88
CA TYR A 77 19.80 -17.10 21.13
C TYR A 77 19.44 -17.79 19.81
N THR A 78 19.91 -19.02 19.63
CA THR A 78 19.70 -19.77 18.38
C THR A 78 18.43 -20.63 18.43
N ALA A 79 17.87 -20.91 17.25
CA ALA A 79 16.73 -21.81 17.06
C ALA A 79 16.93 -23.25 17.53
N LYS A 80 18.19 -23.70 17.68
CA LYS A 80 18.54 -25.10 17.97
C LYS A 80 17.85 -25.60 19.24
N ASP A 81 17.68 -24.71 20.21
CA ASP A 81 17.07 -25.01 21.51
C ASP A 81 15.57 -24.67 21.56
N ASN A 82 14.96 -24.21 20.46
CA ASN A 82 13.54 -23.80 20.38
C ASN A 82 12.68 -24.72 19.50
N ALA A 83 13.24 -25.78 18.93
CA ALA A 83 12.55 -26.67 17.99
C ALA A 83 11.40 -27.51 18.60
N ALA A 84 11.21 -27.47 19.93
CA ALA A 84 10.32 -28.35 20.68
C ALA A 84 9.18 -27.63 21.43
N MET A 85 8.86 -26.37 21.11
CA MET A 85 7.68 -25.70 21.68
C MET A 85 6.38 -26.26 21.07
N SER A 86 6.00 -27.49 21.43
CA SER A 86 4.75 -28.12 21.00
C SER A 86 3.56 -27.81 21.91
N ASP A 87 3.83 -27.36 23.14
CA ASP A 87 2.81 -27.19 24.16
C ASP A 87 2.35 -25.72 24.23
N SER A 88 1.03 -25.51 24.22
CA SER A 88 0.43 -24.18 24.29
C SER A 88 0.60 -23.59 25.69
N ILE A 89 1.56 -22.67 25.85
CA ILE A 89 1.71 -21.88 27.07
C ILE A 89 0.75 -20.70 27.00
N TYR A 90 -0.15 -20.60 27.98
CA TYR A 90 -1.07 -19.48 28.08
C TYR A 90 -0.40 -18.37 28.90
N ILE A 91 -0.22 -17.20 28.28
CA ILE A 91 0.43 -16.03 28.89
C ILE A 91 -0.50 -14.85 28.70
N HIS A 92 -0.81 -14.15 29.80
CA HIS A 92 -1.69 -12.97 29.79
C HIS A 92 -1.01 -11.76 29.14
N SER A 93 0.27 -11.54 29.43
CA SER A 93 1.09 -10.55 28.74
C SER A 93 2.56 -11.01 28.75
N LEU A 94 3.25 -10.81 27.63
CA LEU A 94 4.64 -11.19 27.47
C LEU A 94 5.48 -9.94 27.18
N SER A 95 6.51 -9.72 28.01
CA SER A 95 7.54 -8.72 27.75
C SER A 95 8.88 -9.42 27.54
N VAL A 96 9.58 -9.12 26.46
CA VAL A 96 10.92 -9.64 26.17
C VAL A 96 11.84 -8.48 25.91
N TYR A 97 12.85 -8.29 26.75
CA TYR A 97 13.76 -7.17 26.60
C TYR A 97 15.18 -7.58 26.94
N SER A 98 16.15 -6.92 26.32
CA SER A 98 17.54 -7.04 26.75
C SER A 98 17.86 -5.98 27.80
N SER A 99 18.56 -6.36 28.87
CA SER A 99 19.18 -5.40 29.80
C SER A 99 20.50 -4.84 29.28
N SER A 100 20.96 -5.30 28.12
CA SER A 100 22.12 -4.74 27.45
C SER A 100 21.87 -3.29 27.04
N LYS A 101 22.80 -2.40 27.39
CA LYS A 101 22.80 -1.03 26.86
C LYS A 101 23.14 -0.97 25.37
N ASN A 102 23.61 -2.07 24.79
CA ASN A 102 23.88 -2.18 23.36
C ASN A 102 23.00 -3.26 22.71
N LYS A 103 22.04 -2.84 21.88
CA LYS A 103 21.11 -3.74 21.17
C LYS A 103 21.80 -4.76 20.25
N ASP A 104 23.05 -4.51 19.87
CA ASP A 104 23.84 -5.43 19.04
C ASP A 104 24.36 -6.64 19.83
N ASN A 105 24.31 -6.60 21.17
CA ASN A 105 24.82 -7.68 22.01
C ASN A 105 23.78 -8.77 22.29
N CYS A 106 22.48 -8.49 22.11
CA CYS A 106 21.41 -9.45 22.30
C CYS A 106 20.78 -9.82 20.96
N ILE A 107 21.19 -10.97 20.43
CA ILE A 107 20.82 -11.43 19.08
C ILE A 107 19.90 -12.63 19.19
N ILE A 108 18.72 -12.52 18.59
CA ILE A 108 17.83 -13.64 18.33
C ILE A 108 18.08 -14.10 16.89
N ASP A 109 18.71 -15.26 16.74
CA ASP A 109 19.03 -15.85 15.43
C ASP A 109 18.02 -16.94 15.06
N GLY A 110 17.21 -16.63 14.06
CA GLY A 110 16.17 -17.51 13.55
C GLY A 110 16.61 -18.57 12.56
N ALA A 111 17.92 -18.67 12.27
CA ALA A 111 18.43 -19.69 11.36
C ALA A 111 17.98 -21.10 11.81
N ASN A 112 17.37 -21.84 10.90
CA ASN A 112 16.82 -23.19 11.09
C ASN A 112 15.61 -23.32 12.03
N MET A 113 14.92 -22.22 12.35
CA MET A 113 13.64 -22.32 13.05
C MET A 113 12.60 -23.05 12.20
N LYS A 114 11.92 -24.02 12.82
CA LYS A 114 10.72 -24.67 12.25
C LYS A 114 9.41 -23.97 12.63
N TYR A 115 9.41 -23.20 13.73
CA TYR A 115 8.23 -22.55 14.30
C TYR A 115 8.52 -21.07 14.62
N THR A 116 7.48 -20.25 14.73
CA THR A 116 7.61 -18.82 15.03
C THR A 116 7.92 -18.58 16.51
N PHE A 117 8.81 -17.63 16.82
CA PHE A 117 9.20 -17.28 18.20
C PHE A 117 8.02 -16.86 19.08
N PHE A 118 7.04 -16.21 18.45
CA PHE A 118 5.78 -15.86 19.06
C PHE A 118 4.69 -16.49 18.18
N TYR A 119 3.92 -17.42 18.73
CA TYR A 119 2.77 -18.02 18.07
C TYR A 119 1.58 -17.95 19.00
N TYR A 120 0.49 -17.36 18.53
CA TYR A 120 -0.78 -17.29 19.23
C TYR A 120 -1.86 -17.85 18.32
N GLN A 121 -2.62 -18.86 18.79
CA GLN A 121 -3.68 -19.51 18.03
C GLN A 121 -5.07 -19.04 18.51
N GLN A 122 -5.99 -18.96 17.54
CA GLN A 122 -7.40 -18.61 17.73
C GLN A 122 -8.08 -19.52 18.78
N GLY A 123 -8.71 -18.93 19.80
CA GLY A 123 -9.54 -19.66 20.79
C GLY A 123 -9.21 -19.42 22.27
N SER A 124 -8.13 -18.70 22.60
CA SER A 124 -7.80 -18.34 23.98
C SER A 124 -8.00 -16.84 24.25
N THR A 125 -8.85 -16.52 25.22
CA THR A 125 -9.37 -15.17 25.50
C THR A 125 -8.51 -14.33 26.46
N ILE A 126 -7.19 -14.55 26.54
CA ILE A 126 -6.42 -14.07 27.72
C ILE A 126 -5.21 -13.17 27.37
N ALA A 127 -4.64 -13.21 26.16
CA ALA A 127 -3.43 -12.41 25.87
C ALA A 127 -3.78 -10.94 25.55
N GLN A 128 -3.29 -10.01 26.38
CA GLN A 128 -3.52 -8.56 26.25
C GLN A 128 -2.39 -7.83 25.51
N SER A 129 -1.13 -8.22 25.72
CA SER A 129 0.00 -7.53 25.09
C SER A 129 1.25 -8.40 24.86
N LEU A 130 2.00 -8.03 23.82
CA LEU A 130 3.37 -8.45 23.53
C LEU A 130 4.25 -7.21 23.44
N SER A 131 5.29 -7.10 24.27
CA SER A 131 6.28 -6.02 24.19
C SER A 131 7.67 -6.59 23.97
N VAL A 132 8.40 -6.04 23.00
CA VAL A 132 9.76 -6.46 22.65
C VAL A 132 10.66 -5.23 22.58
N ALA A 133 11.79 -5.24 23.29
CA ALA A 133 12.67 -4.07 23.34
C ALA A 133 14.17 -4.40 23.26
N ASN A 134 14.91 -3.56 22.53
CA ASN A 134 16.38 -3.55 22.43
C ASN A 134 17.00 -4.90 22.02
N ILE A 135 16.36 -5.58 21.06
CA ILE A 135 16.79 -6.88 20.56
C ILE A 135 17.11 -6.79 19.07
N THR A 136 18.16 -7.49 18.65
CA THR A 136 18.48 -7.71 17.23
C THR A 136 17.93 -9.05 16.76
N PHE A 137 17.11 -9.02 15.71
CA PHE A 137 16.57 -10.19 15.03
C PHE A 137 17.37 -10.46 13.76
N THR A 138 18.01 -11.63 13.68
CA THR A 138 18.71 -12.11 12.47
C THR A 138 18.05 -13.38 11.93
N ASN A 139 18.11 -13.58 10.60
CA ASN A 139 17.61 -14.79 9.90
C ASN A 139 16.20 -15.24 10.35
N SER A 140 15.34 -14.30 10.75
CA SER A 140 14.14 -14.63 11.53
C SER A 140 13.00 -15.15 10.65
N THR A 141 12.47 -16.33 11.02
CA THR A 141 11.17 -16.83 10.53
C THR A 141 10.07 -16.02 11.19
N ALA A 142 9.15 -15.50 10.39
CA ALA A 142 8.03 -14.63 10.71
C ALA A 142 7.60 -14.49 12.20
N ILE A 143 7.34 -13.26 12.65
CA ILE A 143 6.55 -13.02 13.85
C ILE A 143 5.08 -13.09 13.42
N LEU A 144 4.44 -14.25 13.62
CA LEU A 144 3.04 -14.47 13.30
C LEU A 144 2.19 -14.35 14.56
N VAL A 145 1.35 -13.31 14.61
CA VAL A 145 0.36 -13.17 15.67
C VAL A 145 -1.04 -13.27 15.06
N SER A 146 -1.66 -14.44 15.19
CA SER A 146 -3.06 -14.66 14.85
C SER A 146 -3.91 -14.68 16.12
N ASN A 147 -4.30 -13.51 16.64
CA ASN A 147 -5.18 -13.46 17.82
C ASN A 147 -6.16 -12.29 17.80
N VAL A 148 -7.28 -12.48 18.49
CA VAL A 148 -8.34 -11.51 18.68
C VAL A 148 -7.94 -10.60 19.85
N ASN A 149 -7.38 -9.43 19.52
CA ASN A 149 -7.14 -8.26 20.41
C ASN A 149 -5.79 -8.19 21.15
N LEU A 150 -4.72 -8.78 20.61
CA LEU A 150 -3.37 -8.60 21.17
C LEU A 150 -2.77 -7.24 20.76
N SER A 151 -2.34 -6.41 21.71
CA SER A 151 -1.52 -5.23 21.37
C SER A 151 -0.04 -5.61 21.27
N VAL A 152 0.68 -5.08 20.29
CA VAL A 152 2.07 -5.47 19.99
C VAL A 152 2.97 -4.23 19.92
N ASP A 153 4.04 -4.22 20.71
CA ASP A 153 4.98 -3.10 20.81
C ASP A 153 6.41 -3.55 20.53
N PHE A 154 7.08 -2.93 19.56
CA PHE A 154 8.52 -3.04 19.38
C PHE A 154 9.19 -1.69 19.64
N THR A 155 10.24 -1.69 20.46
CA THR A 155 11.02 -0.48 20.80
C THR A 155 12.52 -0.72 20.65
N GLY A 156 13.19 0.11 19.85
CA GLY A 156 14.65 0.05 19.70
C GLY A 156 15.18 -1.22 19.01
N CYS A 157 14.31 -2.03 18.41
CA CYS A 157 14.67 -3.29 17.78
C CYS A 157 15.39 -3.10 16.44
N LEU A 158 16.31 -4.01 16.14
CA LEU A 158 16.96 -4.11 14.84
C LEU A 158 16.51 -5.41 14.15
N PHE A 159 16.02 -5.30 12.92
CA PHE A 159 15.67 -6.44 12.07
C PHE A 159 16.65 -6.47 10.90
N ASN A 160 17.46 -7.53 10.81
CA ASN A 160 18.44 -7.71 9.76
C ASN A 160 18.32 -9.10 9.15
N ASN A 161 18.08 -9.21 7.85
CA ASN A 161 17.89 -10.49 7.19
C ASN A 161 18.64 -10.58 5.85
N SER A 162 19.95 -10.76 5.95
CA SER A 162 20.85 -10.85 4.80
C SER A 162 20.78 -12.19 4.04
N GLN A 163 20.03 -13.18 4.52
CA GLN A 163 19.91 -14.50 3.88
C GLN A 163 18.54 -14.64 3.18
N PRO A 164 18.49 -14.93 1.88
CA PRO A 164 17.26 -14.97 1.09
C PRO A 164 16.29 -16.10 1.46
N THR A 165 16.69 -17.06 2.32
CA THR A 165 15.90 -18.24 2.66
C THR A 165 14.88 -18.03 3.79
N PHE A 166 14.92 -16.89 4.49
CA PHE A 166 14.06 -16.60 5.64
C PHE A 166 13.04 -15.50 5.35
N LEU A 167 11.78 -15.72 5.75
CA LEU A 167 10.64 -14.89 5.33
C LEU A 167 10.64 -13.47 5.94
N GLY A 168 11.21 -13.25 7.13
CA GLY A 168 11.40 -11.90 7.70
C GLY A 168 10.13 -11.05 7.84
N GLN A 169 8.96 -11.67 8.02
CA GLN A 169 7.66 -10.98 8.01
C GLN A 169 7.11 -10.79 9.42
N ILE A 170 6.46 -9.65 9.68
CA ILE A 170 5.57 -9.45 10.82
C ILE A 170 4.15 -9.46 10.28
N ILE A 171 3.32 -10.41 10.71
CA ILE A 171 1.93 -10.54 10.24
C ILE A 171 0.99 -10.48 11.43
N LEU A 172 0.15 -9.43 11.45
CA LEU A 172 -0.83 -9.16 12.49
C LEU A 172 -2.23 -9.08 11.88
N GLN A 173 -3.15 -9.88 12.41
CA GLN A 173 -4.56 -9.85 12.01
C GLN A 173 -5.45 -9.91 13.24
N ALA A 174 -6.29 -8.89 13.42
CA ALA A 174 -7.28 -8.82 14.49
C ALA A 174 -8.71 -8.85 13.95
N ASN A 175 -9.67 -9.18 14.82
CA ASN A 175 -11.08 -8.96 14.51
C ASN A 175 -11.42 -7.47 14.62
N PRO A 176 -12.42 -6.97 13.87
CA PRO A 176 -12.88 -5.60 13.96
C PRO A 176 -13.60 -5.37 15.30
N ILE A 177 -12.85 -4.97 16.32
CA ILE A 177 -13.36 -4.56 17.63
C ILE A 177 -13.14 -3.06 17.86
N ASN A 178 -13.91 -2.46 18.77
CA ASN A 178 -13.77 -1.05 19.15
C ASN A 178 -13.57 -0.93 20.67
N PRO A 179 -12.44 -0.39 21.16
CA PRO A 179 -11.31 0.14 20.38
C PRO A 179 -10.48 -0.97 19.71
N ALA A 180 -9.90 -0.68 18.55
CA ALA A 180 -9.00 -1.61 17.86
C ALA A 180 -7.70 -1.82 18.67
N PRO A 181 -7.07 -3.01 18.62
CA PRO A 181 -5.77 -3.24 19.26
C PRO A 181 -4.67 -2.38 18.63
N GLN A 182 -3.59 -2.17 19.38
CA GLN A 182 -2.48 -1.32 18.96
C GLN A 182 -1.31 -2.12 18.41
N PHE A 183 -0.65 -1.58 17.39
CA PHE A 183 0.64 -2.04 16.91
C PHE A 183 1.61 -0.87 16.84
N ASN A 184 2.70 -0.94 17.62
CA ASN A 184 3.66 0.15 17.73
C ASN A 184 5.05 -0.30 17.26
N LEU A 185 5.67 0.52 16.41
CA LEU A 185 7.09 0.45 16.06
C LEU A 185 7.75 1.77 16.45
N THR A 186 8.62 1.74 17.46
CA THR A 186 9.32 2.93 17.95
C THR A 186 10.83 2.73 17.87
N GLU A 187 11.54 3.63 17.20
CA GLU A 187 13.01 3.60 17.08
C GLU A 187 13.55 2.27 16.49
N CYS A 188 12.72 1.60 15.69
CA CYS A 188 13.07 0.35 15.05
C CYS A 188 13.88 0.58 13.77
N THR A 189 14.76 -0.36 13.43
CA THR A 189 15.51 -0.35 12.16
C THR A 189 15.31 -1.67 11.44
N PHE A 190 14.94 -1.62 10.16
CA PHE A 190 14.91 -2.75 9.24
C PHE A 190 16.00 -2.53 8.20
N THR A 191 16.95 -3.46 8.09
CA THR A 191 18.07 -3.30 7.16
C THR A 191 18.42 -4.61 6.44
N GLY A 192 18.80 -4.49 5.17
CA GLY A 192 19.30 -5.62 4.39
C GLY A 192 18.28 -6.75 4.21
N ILE A 193 16.99 -6.42 4.12
CA ILE A 193 15.91 -7.42 4.06
C ILE A 193 15.73 -7.92 2.63
N GLN A 194 15.82 -9.23 2.42
CA GLN A 194 15.41 -9.89 1.17
C GLN A 194 14.09 -10.64 1.38
N LEU A 195 12.99 -10.14 0.81
CA LEU A 195 11.66 -10.74 0.95
C LEU A 195 11.42 -11.80 -0.14
N GLN A 196 11.17 -13.04 0.28
CA GLN A 196 10.57 -14.08 -0.58
C GLN A 196 9.03 -14.02 -0.55
N GLY A 197 8.46 -13.56 0.57
CA GLY A 197 7.01 -13.40 0.78
C GLY A 197 6.49 -12.02 0.40
N SER A 198 5.18 -11.83 0.48
CA SER A 198 4.54 -10.59 0.01
C SER A 198 4.86 -9.34 0.85
N TYR A 199 5.06 -9.43 2.17
CA TYR A 199 5.13 -8.24 3.02
C TYR A 199 6.24 -8.33 4.08
N MET A 200 6.96 -7.25 4.36
CA MET A 200 7.82 -7.18 5.56
C MET A 200 6.96 -6.99 6.82
N VAL A 201 5.97 -6.11 6.77
CA VAL A 201 4.97 -5.91 7.84
C VAL A 201 3.58 -5.86 7.22
N GLN A 202 2.72 -6.81 7.61
CA GLN A 202 1.31 -6.84 7.24
C GLN A 202 0.44 -6.66 8.48
N VAL A 203 -0.48 -5.70 8.45
CA VAL A 203 -1.36 -5.41 9.59
C VAL A 203 -2.81 -5.24 9.12
N THR A 204 -3.73 -5.89 9.83
CA THR A 204 -5.17 -5.83 9.53
C THR A 204 -6.02 -5.58 10.79
N ASN A 205 -6.89 -4.57 10.77
CA ASN A 205 -7.77 -4.15 11.88
C ASN A 205 -7.04 -3.66 13.15
N TYR A 206 -5.97 -2.86 12.99
CA TYR A 206 -5.25 -2.25 14.12
C TYR A 206 -5.25 -0.72 14.04
N LYS A 207 -5.03 -0.11 15.21
CA LYS A 207 -4.40 1.22 15.28
C LYS A 207 -2.87 1.02 15.25
N VAL A 208 -2.22 1.54 14.22
CA VAL A 208 -0.78 1.40 13.99
C VAL A 208 -0.10 2.73 14.29
N ASN A 209 0.93 2.73 15.13
CA ASN A 209 1.77 3.90 15.35
C ASN A 209 3.23 3.54 14.99
N ILE A 210 3.83 4.32 14.10
CA ILE A 210 5.21 4.14 13.65
C ILE A 210 5.96 5.43 13.95
N LEU A 211 6.95 5.36 14.83
CA LEU A 211 7.71 6.51 15.31
C LEU A 211 9.21 6.27 15.13
N HIS A 212 9.90 7.21 14.48
CA HIS A 212 11.37 7.17 14.28
C HIS A 212 11.88 5.83 13.71
N THR A 213 11.11 5.21 12.81
CA THR A 213 11.45 3.91 12.23
C THR A 213 12.18 4.08 10.91
N ILE A 214 13.24 3.29 10.73
CA ILE A 214 14.10 3.32 9.54
C ILE A 214 14.00 1.99 8.80
N VAL A 215 13.80 2.05 7.48
CA VAL A 215 13.80 0.89 6.58
C VAL A 215 14.81 1.16 5.46
N THR A 216 15.81 0.29 5.32
CA THR A 216 16.87 0.47 4.31
C THR A 216 17.22 -0.83 3.60
N GLY A 217 17.30 -0.80 2.27
CA GLY A 217 17.81 -1.92 1.49
C GLY A 217 16.89 -3.14 1.53
N VAL A 218 15.58 -2.90 1.37
CA VAL A 218 14.61 -3.97 1.15
C VAL A 218 14.61 -4.35 -0.33
N SER A 219 14.67 -5.64 -0.64
CA SER A 219 14.55 -6.14 -2.00
C SER A 219 13.63 -7.36 -2.05
N GLY A 220 12.92 -7.52 -3.18
CA GLY A 220 11.94 -8.60 -3.32
C GLY A 220 10.63 -8.30 -2.59
N GLY A 221 9.73 -9.29 -2.59
CA GLY A 221 8.40 -9.17 -1.98
C GLY A 221 7.50 -8.10 -2.61
N SER A 222 6.31 -7.90 -2.05
CA SER A 222 5.30 -6.96 -2.55
C SER A 222 5.36 -5.58 -1.89
N ASN A 223 5.48 -5.50 -0.56
CA ASN A 223 5.50 -4.22 0.16
C ASN A 223 6.44 -4.29 1.39
N CYS A 224 6.99 -3.15 1.81
CA CYS A 224 7.59 -3.03 3.14
C CYS A 224 6.48 -3.04 4.20
N PHE A 225 5.48 -2.19 4.01
CA PHE A 225 4.30 -2.13 4.88
C PHE A 225 3.03 -2.35 4.07
N TYR A 226 2.15 -3.21 4.56
CA TYR A 226 0.83 -3.45 3.98
C TYR A 226 -0.26 -3.36 5.04
N PHE A 227 -1.09 -2.33 4.93
CA PHE A 227 -2.15 -2.01 5.89
C PHE A 227 -3.52 -2.25 5.28
N THR A 228 -4.37 -2.98 6.00
CA THR A 228 -5.76 -3.24 5.61
C THR A 228 -6.69 -2.89 6.76
N LEU A 229 -7.72 -2.07 6.52
CA LEU A 229 -8.68 -1.66 7.56
C LEU A 229 -8.01 -1.12 8.84
N CYS A 230 -6.91 -0.38 8.68
CA CYS A 230 -6.14 0.18 9.78
C CYS A 230 -6.33 1.70 9.91
N THR A 231 -5.99 2.23 11.09
CA THR A 231 -5.63 3.64 11.24
C THR A 231 -4.14 3.70 11.54
N VAL A 232 -3.37 4.34 10.66
CA VAL A 232 -1.92 4.41 10.72
C VAL A 232 -1.50 5.85 10.98
N ASP A 233 -0.75 6.06 12.04
CA ASP A 233 -0.02 7.29 12.31
C ASP A 233 1.47 7.02 12.23
N ALA A 234 2.13 7.55 11.21
CA ALA A 234 3.55 7.37 10.97
C ALA A 234 4.25 8.72 11.06
N VAL A 235 5.12 8.87 12.05
CA VAL A 235 5.88 10.09 12.32
C VAL A 235 7.37 9.76 12.26
N TYR A 236 8.12 10.48 11.42
CA TYR A 236 9.54 10.22 11.17
C TYR A 236 9.84 8.80 10.63
N LEU A 237 9.03 8.33 9.69
CA LEU A 237 9.30 7.10 8.94
C LEU A 237 10.30 7.37 7.80
N THR A 238 11.43 6.65 7.80
CA THR A 238 12.39 6.69 6.69
C THR A 238 12.36 5.38 5.91
N ILE A 239 12.21 5.43 4.58
CA ILE A 239 12.38 4.27 3.70
C ILE A 239 13.36 4.62 2.58
N ASN A 240 14.48 3.93 2.53
CA ASN A 240 15.52 4.16 1.54
C ASN A 240 15.87 2.90 0.76
N ASN A 241 16.15 3.07 -0.54
CA ASN A 241 16.69 2.01 -1.41
C ASN A 241 15.84 0.73 -1.35
N SER A 242 14.52 0.86 -1.27
CA SER A 242 13.62 -0.29 -1.19
C SER A 242 13.05 -0.59 -2.57
N SER A 243 13.21 -1.82 -3.04
CA SER A 243 12.71 -2.29 -4.34
C SER A 243 11.69 -3.41 -4.12
N THR A 244 10.43 -3.10 -4.38
CA THR A 244 9.28 -3.97 -4.10
C THR A 244 8.45 -4.22 -5.36
N THR A 245 7.76 -5.36 -5.43
CA THR A 245 6.92 -5.71 -6.58
C THR A 245 5.59 -4.97 -6.62
N ASN A 246 5.13 -4.32 -5.53
CA ASN A 246 3.98 -3.39 -5.52
C ASN A 246 4.42 -1.96 -5.19
N SER A 247 4.38 -1.57 -3.91
CA SER A 247 4.77 -0.24 -3.42
C SER A 247 5.36 -0.42 -2.03
N PRO A 248 6.42 0.30 -1.64
CA PRO A 248 6.95 0.20 -0.29
C PRO A 248 5.87 0.30 0.80
N ILE A 249 4.88 1.18 0.64
CA ILE A 249 3.70 1.29 1.50
C ILE A 249 2.45 1.02 0.67
N GLY A 250 1.76 -0.08 0.99
CA GLY A 250 0.43 -0.39 0.48
C GLY A 250 -0.63 -0.12 1.54
N ALA A 251 -1.60 0.72 1.24
CA ALA A 251 -2.72 1.04 2.12
C ALA A 251 -4.04 0.75 1.42
N VAL A 252 -4.76 -0.25 1.94
CA VAL A 252 -6.07 -0.64 1.44
C VAL A 252 -7.09 -0.34 2.52
N THR A 253 -8.13 0.43 2.17
CA THR A 253 -9.24 0.77 3.07
C THR A 253 -8.78 1.24 4.46
N SER A 254 -7.64 1.94 4.52
CA SER A 254 -6.96 2.34 5.75
C SER A 254 -6.78 3.85 5.77
N ASN A 255 -6.95 4.45 6.95
CA ASN A 255 -6.57 5.83 7.20
C ASN A 255 -5.06 5.87 7.42
N VAL A 256 -4.34 6.66 6.63
CA VAL A 256 -2.87 6.76 6.75
C VAL A 256 -2.48 8.22 6.90
N THR A 257 -1.82 8.54 8.00
CA THR A 257 -1.15 9.82 8.21
C THR A 257 0.35 9.59 8.23
N ILE A 258 1.09 10.23 7.33
CA ILE A 258 2.55 10.25 7.30
C ILE A 258 2.99 11.69 7.57
N SER A 259 3.71 11.89 8.67
CA SER A 259 4.28 13.18 9.07
C SER A 259 5.79 13.08 9.12
N ALA A 260 6.49 14.06 8.53
CA ALA A 260 7.95 14.10 8.54
C ALA A 260 8.63 12.82 8.00
N GLY A 261 8.02 12.18 6.99
CA GLY A 261 8.57 10.99 6.35
C GLY A 261 9.69 11.32 5.36
N ASN A 262 10.66 10.41 5.21
CA ASN A 262 11.78 10.57 4.29
C ASN A 262 11.92 9.34 3.38
N PHE A 263 11.64 9.51 2.10
CA PHE A 263 11.54 8.41 1.13
C PHE A 263 12.51 8.62 -0.03
N ASN A 264 13.62 7.88 -0.05
CA ASN A 264 14.68 8.07 -1.03
C ASN A 264 14.97 6.81 -1.86
N ASN A 265 15.07 7.00 -3.18
CA ASN A 265 15.49 5.96 -4.13
C ASN A 265 14.66 4.66 -4.02
N ASN A 266 13.36 4.78 -3.76
CA ASN A 266 12.49 3.62 -3.69
C ASN A 266 11.92 3.26 -5.06
N TYR A 267 11.68 1.97 -5.26
CA TYR A 267 11.07 1.41 -6.44
C TYR A 267 9.86 0.55 -6.06
N GLY A 268 8.73 0.83 -6.69
CA GLY A 268 7.52 0.00 -6.58
C GLY A 268 6.80 -0.05 -7.92
N SER A 269 6.32 -1.23 -8.33
CA SER A 269 5.59 -1.40 -9.61
C SER A 269 4.30 -0.57 -9.73
N TRP A 270 3.61 -0.26 -8.63
CA TRP A 270 2.34 0.47 -8.67
C TRP A 270 2.43 1.93 -8.25
N ALA A 271 3.36 2.25 -7.37
CA ALA A 271 3.71 3.59 -6.91
C ALA A 271 5.12 3.50 -6.36
N GLY A 272 5.95 4.52 -6.55
CA GLY A 272 7.34 4.45 -6.09
C GLY A 272 7.47 4.34 -4.57
N VAL A 273 6.49 4.86 -3.81
CA VAL A 273 6.47 4.77 -2.34
C VAL A 273 5.11 4.32 -1.82
N LEU A 274 4.07 5.13 -2.00
CA LEU A 274 2.78 4.96 -1.33
C LEU A 274 1.66 4.72 -2.34
N ARG A 275 0.92 3.63 -2.15
CA ARG A 275 -0.34 3.39 -2.84
C ARG A 275 -1.49 3.32 -1.84
N ALA A 276 -2.43 4.26 -1.93
CA ALA A 276 -3.68 4.24 -1.18
C ALA A 276 -4.87 3.95 -2.10
N THR A 277 -5.69 2.95 -1.75
CA THR A 277 -6.76 2.45 -2.64
C THR A 277 -7.98 1.89 -1.89
N ASN A 278 -9.15 1.92 -2.54
CA ASN A 278 -10.34 1.13 -2.18
C ASN A 278 -10.36 -0.13 -3.00
N ILE A 279 -10.67 -1.25 -2.34
CA ILE A 279 -11.14 -2.45 -3.03
C ILE A 279 -12.54 -2.90 -2.57
N GLY A 280 -13.20 -2.14 -1.69
CA GLY A 280 -14.54 -2.43 -1.16
C GLY A 280 -14.66 -2.14 0.34
N GLY A 281 -15.84 -1.70 0.78
CA GLY A 281 -16.11 -1.31 2.18
C GLY A 281 -16.62 0.13 2.24
N GLY A 282 -17.86 0.33 2.68
CA GLY A 282 -18.56 1.62 2.63
C GLY A 282 -18.07 2.68 3.62
N GLN A 283 -16.97 2.45 4.34
CA GLN A 283 -16.44 3.41 5.31
C GLN A 283 -15.55 4.46 4.63
N PRO A 284 -15.60 5.74 5.07
CA PRO A 284 -14.71 6.77 4.59
C PRO A 284 -13.28 6.49 5.05
N TYR A 285 -12.32 6.51 4.12
CA TYR A 285 -10.90 6.51 4.48
C TYR A 285 -10.11 7.47 3.59
N TYR A 286 -9.03 7.99 4.16
CA TYR A 286 -8.22 9.07 3.60
C TYR A 286 -6.73 8.85 3.84
N THR A 287 -5.93 9.62 3.12
CA THR A 287 -4.48 9.72 3.31
C THR A 287 -4.10 11.17 3.60
N VAL A 288 -3.27 11.39 4.61
CA VAL A 288 -2.57 12.65 4.89
C VAL A 288 -1.08 12.40 4.76
N VAL A 289 -0.41 13.17 3.91
CA VAL A 289 1.05 13.22 3.84
C VAL A 289 1.47 14.64 4.13
N GLN A 290 2.26 14.86 5.18
CA GLN A 290 2.69 16.19 5.56
C GLN A 290 4.16 16.27 5.95
N LEU A 291 4.78 17.43 5.72
CA LEU A 291 6.17 17.71 6.11
C LEU A 291 7.18 16.66 5.60
N SER A 292 6.86 15.97 4.50
CA SER A 292 7.59 14.78 4.06
C SER A 292 8.41 15.02 2.80
N THR A 293 9.45 14.22 2.59
CA THR A 293 10.36 14.30 1.43
C THR A 293 10.34 13.01 0.62
N PHE A 294 10.18 13.15 -0.70
CA PHE A 294 10.19 12.06 -1.68
C PHE A 294 11.23 12.36 -2.75
N ILE A 295 12.35 11.65 -2.75
CA ILE A 295 13.49 11.92 -3.64
C ILE A 295 13.84 10.68 -4.46
N ASN A 296 13.94 10.85 -5.78
CA ASN A 296 14.36 9.81 -6.73
C ASN A 296 13.52 8.52 -6.65
N ASN A 297 12.25 8.59 -6.24
CA ASN A 297 11.41 7.40 -6.23
C ASN A 297 10.91 7.11 -7.63
N THR A 298 10.80 5.83 -7.95
CA THR A 298 10.58 5.36 -9.32
C THR A 298 9.50 4.30 -9.37
N THR A 299 8.68 4.34 -10.41
CA THR A 299 7.70 3.29 -10.72
C THR A 299 7.63 3.07 -12.22
N PRO A 300 7.35 1.86 -12.72
CA PRO A 300 7.02 1.67 -14.11
C PRO A 300 5.66 2.30 -14.46
N ASP A 301 4.61 2.15 -13.65
CA ASP A 301 3.26 2.54 -14.06
C ASP A 301 2.95 4.02 -13.73
N ASN A 302 2.37 4.30 -12.55
CA ASN A 302 1.80 5.60 -12.22
C ASN A 302 2.29 6.09 -10.86
N GLY A 303 2.44 7.41 -10.69
CA GLY A 303 2.78 8.02 -9.41
C GLY A 303 4.19 7.63 -8.96
N GLY A 304 5.21 8.28 -9.52
CA GLY A 304 6.62 7.99 -9.18
C GLY A 304 6.94 8.07 -7.68
N ALA A 305 6.11 8.73 -6.88
CA ALA A 305 6.10 8.64 -5.43
C ALA A 305 4.77 8.10 -4.88
N ILE A 306 3.64 8.72 -5.22
CA ILE A 306 2.34 8.46 -4.58
C ILE A 306 1.25 8.16 -5.60
N VAL A 307 0.43 7.15 -5.32
CA VAL A 307 -0.84 6.88 -6.01
C VAL A 307 -2.00 6.95 -5.02
N LEU A 308 -2.99 7.78 -5.32
CA LEU A 308 -4.27 7.87 -4.61
C LEU A 308 -5.39 7.47 -5.57
N SER A 309 -5.87 6.22 -5.53
CA SER A 309 -6.88 5.75 -6.49
C SER A 309 -7.53 4.39 -6.15
N PRO A 310 -8.87 4.30 -6.05
CA PRO A 310 -9.79 5.34 -5.59
C PRO A 310 -9.73 5.48 -4.06
N THR A 311 -10.14 6.62 -3.50
CA THR A 311 -10.42 6.75 -2.05
C THR A 311 -11.78 7.37 -1.80
N THR A 312 -12.40 7.09 -0.65
CA THR A 312 -13.78 7.49 -0.34
C THR A 312 -13.89 8.83 0.39
N ALA A 313 -12.83 9.25 1.07
CA ALA A 313 -12.73 10.57 1.70
C ALA A 313 -11.61 11.40 1.05
N LYS A 314 -11.67 12.72 1.29
CA LYS A 314 -10.68 13.69 0.79
C LYS A 314 -9.30 13.41 1.40
N ASN A 315 -8.28 13.40 0.56
CA ASN A 315 -6.88 13.24 0.95
C ASN A 315 -6.16 14.59 1.01
N TYR A 316 -5.00 14.63 1.68
CA TYR A 316 -4.21 15.83 1.89
C TYR A 316 -2.73 15.54 1.65
N ILE A 317 -2.06 16.39 0.87
CA ILE A 317 -0.61 16.42 0.70
C ILE A 317 -0.15 17.83 1.05
N LEU A 318 0.52 17.99 2.18
CA LEU A 318 0.74 19.29 2.82
C LEU A 318 2.23 19.52 3.05
N THR A 319 2.74 20.70 2.71
CA THR A 319 4.10 21.15 3.08
C THR A 319 5.18 20.10 2.80
N SER A 320 5.07 19.39 1.67
CA SER A 320 5.92 18.24 1.33
C SER A 320 6.71 18.49 0.04
N THR A 321 7.85 17.83 -0.08
CA THR A 321 8.78 18.00 -1.20
C THR A 321 8.90 16.72 -2.03
N PHE A 322 8.77 16.85 -3.34
CA PHE A 322 8.90 15.79 -4.34
C PHE A 322 9.98 16.18 -5.34
N THR A 323 11.10 15.47 -5.34
CA THR A 323 12.25 15.77 -6.19
C THR A 323 12.65 14.55 -7.02
N ASN A 324 12.81 14.73 -8.34
CA ASN A 324 13.31 13.70 -9.25
C ASN A 324 12.52 12.36 -9.23
N ASN A 325 11.25 12.38 -8.81
CA ASN A 325 10.43 11.18 -8.87
C ASN A 325 10.02 10.94 -10.32
N THR A 326 10.00 9.68 -10.73
CA THR A 326 9.89 9.32 -12.15
C THR A 326 8.98 8.12 -12.38
N VAL A 327 8.14 8.19 -13.42
CA VAL A 327 7.53 7.00 -14.03
C VAL A 327 8.40 6.55 -15.20
N THR A 328 8.66 5.25 -15.39
CA THR A 328 9.65 4.77 -16.39
C THR A 328 9.05 4.10 -17.62
N LYS A 329 7.82 3.59 -17.53
CA LYS A 329 7.16 2.95 -18.67
C LYS A 329 6.59 3.99 -19.62
N ASN A 330 6.44 3.58 -20.87
CA ASN A 330 5.73 4.37 -21.87
C ASN A 330 4.29 4.63 -21.43
N ASN A 331 3.83 5.87 -21.63
CA ASN A 331 2.51 6.36 -21.20
C ASN A 331 2.29 6.36 -19.68
N GLY A 332 3.35 6.34 -18.86
CA GLY A 332 3.24 6.48 -17.41
C GLY A 332 2.64 7.84 -17.01
N GLN A 333 1.95 7.89 -15.87
CA GLN A 333 1.17 9.07 -15.47
C GLN A 333 1.56 9.55 -14.08
N GLY A 334 1.78 10.87 -13.92
CA GLY A 334 2.11 11.48 -12.64
C GLY A 334 3.53 11.15 -12.23
N GLY A 335 4.53 11.90 -12.72
CA GLY A 335 5.93 11.63 -12.40
C GLY A 335 6.22 11.63 -10.89
N ALA A 336 5.45 12.38 -10.09
CA ALA A 336 5.44 12.23 -8.64
C ALA A 336 4.13 11.67 -8.10
N VAL A 337 2.99 12.29 -8.43
CA VAL A 337 1.70 12.00 -7.82
C VAL A 337 0.67 11.68 -8.89
N PHE A 338 -0.02 10.55 -8.69
CA PHE A 338 -1.19 10.18 -9.46
C PHE A 338 -2.45 10.23 -8.57
N VAL A 339 -3.47 10.91 -9.06
CA VAL A 339 -4.80 10.99 -8.44
C VAL A 339 -5.83 10.41 -9.40
N GLY A 340 -6.64 9.44 -8.94
CA GLY A 340 -7.70 8.85 -9.74
C GLY A 340 -8.98 8.62 -8.94
N SER A 341 -10.10 9.17 -9.42
CA SER A 341 -11.42 9.00 -8.80
C SER A 341 -11.43 9.28 -7.28
N THR A 342 -10.79 10.38 -6.89
CA THR A 342 -10.76 10.83 -5.49
C THR A 342 -10.55 12.34 -5.39
N ASN A 343 -10.77 12.90 -4.21
CA ASN A 343 -10.53 14.30 -3.91
C ASN A 343 -9.21 14.49 -3.17
N VAL A 344 -8.44 15.51 -3.53
CA VAL A 344 -7.14 15.78 -2.91
C VAL A 344 -6.94 17.28 -2.74
N GLU A 345 -6.40 17.68 -1.60
CA GLU A 345 -5.81 19.00 -1.41
C GLU A 345 -4.29 18.88 -1.36
N ILE A 346 -3.62 19.69 -2.17
CA ILE A 346 -2.18 19.82 -2.24
C ILE A 346 -1.86 21.26 -1.83
N ASN A 347 -1.26 21.46 -0.67
CA ASN A 347 -0.99 22.79 -0.13
C ASN A 347 0.47 22.94 0.30
N GLY A 348 1.09 24.08 -0.03
CA GLY A 348 2.43 24.43 0.45
C GLY A 348 3.53 23.48 -0.03
N CYS A 349 3.31 22.72 -1.11
CA CYS A 349 4.23 21.68 -1.55
C CYS A 349 5.27 22.20 -2.54
N THR A 350 6.31 21.40 -2.78
CA THR A 350 7.30 21.65 -3.83
C THR A 350 7.51 20.41 -4.69
N PHE A 351 7.32 20.55 -6.00
CA PHE A 351 7.56 19.53 -7.01
C PHE A 351 8.69 20.00 -7.93
N THR A 352 9.86 19.39 -7.81
CA THR A 352 11.05 19.75 -8.60
C THR A 352 11.54 18.59 -9.45
N SER A 353 11.70 18.81 -10.75
CA SER A 353 12.37 17.85 -11.64
C SER A 353 11.74 16.45 -11.67
N ASN A 354 10.44 16.34 -11.39
CA ASN A 354 9.72 15.09 -11.53
C ASN A 354 9.39 14.85 -13.01
N SER A 355 9.31 13.58 -13.44
CA SER A 355 9.25 13.26 -14.86
C SER A 355 8.28 12.14 -15.22
N ALA A 356 7.54 12.36 -16.31
CA ALA A 356 6.74 11.35 -17.01
C ALA A 356 7.16 11.29 -18.50
N PRO A 357 8.25 10.57 -18.83
CA PRO A 357 8.80 10.48 -20.17
C PRO A 357 7.94 9.62 -21.11
N ASN A 358 8.35 9.51 -22.38
CA ASN A 358 7.82 8.55 -23.36
C ASN A 358 6.29 8.54 -23.48
N ASN A 359 5.72 9.67 -23.90
CA ASN A 359 4.27 9.90 -23.98
C ASN A 359 3.57 9.95 -22.61
N GLY A 360 4.33 10.04 -21.52
CA GLY A 360 3.79 10.19 -20.18
C GLY A 360 3.13 11.53 -19.93
N LEU A 361 2.22 11.57 -18.96
CA LEU A 361 1.33 12.71 -18.71
C LEU A 361 1.50 13.22 -17.27
N GLY A 362 1.57 14.54 -17.09
CA GLY A 362 1.67 15.14 -15.76
C GLY A 362 3.03 14.89 -15.14
N GLY A 363 4.03 15.71 -15.48
CA GLY A 363 5.42 15.46 -15.05
C GLY A 363 5.58 15.50 -13.53
N ALA A 364 4.79 16.32 -12.84
CA ALA A 364 4.63 16.23 -11.38
C ALA A 364 3.35 15.48 -11.01
N ILE A 365 2.20 15.99 -11.45
CA ILE A 365 0.88 15.57 -10.98
C ILE A 365 0.02 15.16 -12.16
N TYR A 366 -0.60 13.98 -12.06
CA TYR A 366 -1.67 13.56 -12.94
C TYR A 366 -2.99 13.46 -12.18
N VAL A 367 -4.05 14.03 -12.74
CA VAL A 367 -5.41 14.01 -12.19
C VAL A 367 -6.35 13.31 -13.18
N GLY A 368 -6.67 12.04 -12.90
CA GLY A 368 -7.59 11.22 -13.68
C GLY A 368 -9.05 11.38 -13.28
N SER A 369 -9.96 10.84 -14.10
CA SER A 369 -11.41 11.06 -14.06
C SER A 369 -12.07 11.06 -12.69
N ASN A 370 -13.12 11.86 -12.56
CA ASN A 370 -13.97 11.95 -11.37
C ASN A 370 -13.21 12.38 -10.11
N SER A 371 -12.17 13.19 -10.29
CA SER A 371 -11.38 13.76 -9.19
C SER A 371 -11.65 15.24 -9.02
N ASN A 372 -11.60 15.74 -7.78
CA ASN A 372 -11.56 17.17 -7.49
C ASN A 372 -10.27 17.48 -6.73
N VAL A 373 -9.40 18.28 -7.34
CA VAL A 373 -8.08 18.61 -6.80
C VAL A 373 -7.98 20.10 -6.54
N LEU A 374 -7.57 20.48 -5.32
CA LEU A 374 -7.18 21.83 -4.99
C LEU A 374 -5.66 21.86 -4.83
N VAL A 375 -4.97 22.68 -5.62
CA VAL A 375 -3.55 22.97 -5.45
C VAL A 375 -3.42 24.43 -5.01
N THR A 376 -2.67 24.63 -3.93
CA THR A 376 -2.52 25.94 -3.28
C THR A 376 -1.10 26.14 -2.80
N ASP A 377 -0.58 27.36 -2.92
CA ASP A 377 0.72 27.77 -2.40
C ASP A 377 1.86 26.80 -2.76
N THR A 378 1.79 26.17 -3.93
CA THR A 378 2.67 25.09 -4.34
C THR A 378 3.61 25.53 -5.45
N SER A 379 4.88 25.10 -5.38
CA SER A 379 5.89 25.35 -6.42
C SER A 379 6.09 24.11 -7.30
N LEU A 380 5.90 24.26 -8.61
CA LEU A 380 6.11 23.22 -9.62
C LEU A 380 7.20 23.69 -10.61
N ILE A 381 8.40 23.15 -10.43
CA ILE A 381 9.62 23.63 -11.07
C ILE A 381 10.31 22.51 -11.86
N ALA A 382 10.72 22.79 -13.09
CA ALA A 382 11.55 21.89 -13.90
C ALA A 382 10.97 20.49 -14.13
N ASN A 383 9.65 20.31 -14.01
CA ASN A 383 9.00 19.03 -14.24
C ASN A 383 8.84 18.79 -15.75
N THR A 384 8.91 17.53 -16.16
CA THR A 384 8.93 17.16 -17.59
C THR A 384 7.90 16.09 -17.91
N ALA A 385 7.13 16.28 -18.98
CA ALA A 385 6.22 15.26 -19.50
C ALA A 385 5.98 15.43 -21.01
N TYR A 386 5.17 14.56 -21.61
CA TYR A 386 4.70 14.73 -22.99
C TYR A 386 3.63 15.83 -23.08
N PHE A 387 2.62 15.75 -22.20
CA PHE A 387 1.63 16.81 -21.98
C PHE A 387 1.47 17.11 -20.50
N GLY A 388 1.23 18.38 -20.18
CA GLY A 388 1.11 18.83 -18.79
C GLY A 388 2.46 18.67 -18.09
N ALA A 389 3.43 19.50 -18.47
CA ALA A 389 4.81 19.38 -18.01
C ALA A 389 4.89 19.32 -16.47
N ALA A 390 4.04 20.09 -15.80
CA ALA A 390 3.81 19.98 -14.36
C ALA A 390 2.54 19.18 -14.06
N ILE A 391 1.40 19.60 -14.58
CA ILE A 391 0.09 19.04 -14.23
C ILE A 391 -0.65 18.60 -15.49
N TYR A 392 -1.18 17.39 -15.48
CA TYR A 392 -2.15 16.94 -16.47
C TYR A 392 -3.46 16.57 -15.78
N THR A 393 -4.60 16.96 -16.37
CA THR A 393 -5.92 16.61 -15.85
C THR A 393 -6.87 16.10 -16.94
N PHE A 394 -7.59 15.03 -16.63
CA PHE A 394 -8.55 14.36 -17.51
C PHE A 394 -9.91 14.17 -16.83
N SER A 395 -10.99 14.62 -17.48
CA SER A 395 -12.39 14.46 -17.02
C SER A 395 -12.58 14.77 -15.52
N SER A 396 -11.98 15.86 -15.05
CA SER A 396 -11.89 16.20 -13.62
C SER A 396 -12.02 17.71 -13.38
N LYS A 397 -12.01 18.11 -12.10
CA LYS A 397 -11.95 19.52 -11.70
C LYS A 397 -10.66 19.79 -10.95
N ILE A 398 -9.97 20.86 -11.34
CA ILE A 398 -8.80 21.35 -10.62
C ILE A 398 -8.92 22.84 -10.35
N GLN A 399 -8.58 23.22 -9.13
CA GLN A 399 -8.41 24.61 -8.74
C GLN A 399 -6.94 24.84 -8.40
N LEU A 400 -6.35 25.90 -8.95
CA LEU A 400 -4.97 26.33 -8.74
C LEU A 400 -5.00 27.72 -8.10
N SER A 401 -4.24 27.94 -7.03
CA SER A 401 -4.29 29.19 -6.27
C SER A 401 -2.95 29.52 -5.63
N SER A 402 -2.44 30.73 -5.88
CA SER A 402 -1.15 31.19 -5.32
C SER A 402 0.04 30.28 -5.66
N ASP A 403 -0.04 29.52 -6.76
CA ASP A 403 0.99 28.57 -7.15
C ASP A 403 2.12 29.22 -7.98
N LYS A 404 3.24 28.51 -8.06
CA LYS A 404 4.40 28.89 -8.87
C LYS A 404 4.74 27.83 -9.88
N PHE A 405 4.86 28.23 -11.14
CA PHE A 405 5.35 27.38 -12.22
C PHE A 405 6.62 27.97 -12.82
N ALA A 406 7.66 27.16 -13.01
CA ALA A 406 8.90 27.64 -13.61
C ALA A 406 9.68 26.52 -14.32
N ASN A 407 10.18 26.83 -15.52
CA ASN A 407 11.10 25.96 -16.27
C ASN A 407 10.57 24.53 -16.52
N ASN A 408 9.25 24.31 -16.47
CA ASN A 408 8.69 23.00 -16.81
C ASN A 408 8.78 22.80 -18.34
N SER A 409 8.92 21.55 -18.79
CA SER A 409 9.13 21.21 -20.20
C SER A 409 8.14 20.16 -20.68
N ALA A 410 7.30 20.51 -21.64
CA ALA A 410 6.46 19.56 -22.35
C ALA A 410 7.09 19.20 -23.70
N THR A 411 7.29 17.93 -23.97
CA THR A 411 8.02 17.48 -25.17
C THR A 411 7.17 17.51 -26.45
N ASN A 412 5.84 17.64 -26.37
CA ASN A 412 4.95 17.71 -27.53
C ASN A 412 4.01 18.91 -27.50
N GLY A 413 4.56 20.12 -27.57
CA GLY A 413 3.79 21.37 -27.64
C GLY A 413 2.84 21.58 -26.46
N GLY A 414 3.06 20.85 -25.35
CA GLY A 414 2.23 20.92 -24.17
C GLY A 414 2.55 22.17 -23.34
N SER A 415 1.61 22.51 -22.49
CA SER A 415 1.73 23.54 -21.49
C SER A 415 2.20 22.97 -20.15
N ASP A 416 2.53 23.84 -19.20
CA ASP A 416 2.80 23.43 -17.81
C ASP A 416 1.59 22.70 -17.21
N VAL A 417 0.39 23.19 -17.47
CA VAL A 417 -0.89 22.60 -17.07
C VAL A 417 -1.69 22.21 -18.31
N TYR A 418 -1.92 20.93 -18.54
CA TYR A 418 -2.73 20.46 -19.66
C TYR A 418 -4.06 19.89 -19.17
N CYS A 419 -5.16 20.30 -19.79
CA CYS A 419 -6.50 19.93 -19.39
C CYS A 419 -7.29 19.34 -20.56
N TYR A 420 -7.71 18.09 -20.41
CA TYR A 420 -8.55 17.40 -21.37
C TYR A 420 -9.89 17.09 -20.72
N THR A 421 -10.98 17.53 -21.33
CA THR A 421 -12.36 17.39 -20.77
C THR A 421 -12.47 17.76 -19.29
N SER A 422 -11.61 18.64 -18.79
CA SER A 422 -11.53 19.03 -17.37
C SER A 422 -11.82 20.51 -17.18
N GLY A 423 -12.38 20.88 -16.04
CA GLY A 423 -12.57 22.29 -15.66
C GLY A 423 -11.38 22.77 -14.84
N ILE A 424 -10.78 23.89 -15.23
CA ILE A 424 -9.69 24.53 -14.47
C ILE A 424 -10.17 25.88 -13.94
N THR A 425 -9.98 26.10 -12.63
CA THR A 425 -10.15 27.41 -12.00
C THR A 425 -8.82 27.92 -11.47
N PHE A 426 -8.39 29.08 -11.93
CA PHE A 426 -7.26 29.81 -11.36
C PHE A 426 -7.78 30.87 -10.39
N VAL A 427 -7.29 30.87 -9.16
CA VAL A 427 -7.68 31.80 -8.11
C VAL A 427 -6.48 32.65 -7.68
N GLY A 428 -6.62 33.96 -7.70
CA GLY A 428 -5.56 34.88 -7.28
C GLY A 428 -4.37 34.93 -8.23
N TYR A 429 -3.18 35.16 -7.68
CA TYR A 429 -1.94 35.33 -8.45
C TYR A 429 -1.20 34.02 -8.63
N ILE A 430 -0.97 33.60 -9.87
CA ILE A 430 -0.11 32.46 -10.20
C ILE A 430 1.21 33.00 -10.79
N SER A 431 2.33 32.64 -10.20
CA SER A 431 3.64 33.08 -10.70
C SER A 431 4.12 32.15 -11.82
N GLY A 432 4.76 32.74 -12.84
CA GLY A 432 5.14 32.01 -14.05
C GLY A 432 4.05 31.92 -15.13
N LEU A 433 2.91 32.58 -14.93
CA LEU A 433 1.85 32.70 -15.93
C LEU A 433 2.36 33.37 -17.22
N ASN A 434 2.55 32.57 -18.27
CA ASN A 434 2.75 32.99 -19.65
C ASN A 434 1.77 32.24 -20.57
N SER A 435 1.74 32.58 -21.86
CA SER A 435 0.83 31.95 -22.83
C SER A 435 1.04 30.43 -23.00
N SER A 436 2.21 29.91 -22.63
CA SER A 436 2.50 28.47 -22.59
C SER A 436 2.13 27.78 -21.27
N LEU A 437 1.60 28.50 -20.26
CA LEU A 437 1.32 27.90 -18.95
C LEU A 437 0.19 26.87 -19.01
N TYR A 438 -0.87 27.08 -19.78
CA TYR A 438 -1.99 26.13 -19.82
C TYR A 438 -2.55 25.89 -21.22
N SER A 439 -3.15 24.70 -21.41
CA SER A 439 -3.82 24.28 -22.63
C SER A 439 -5.07 23.48 -22.28
N CYS A 440 -6.22 23.92 -22.78
CA CYS A 440 -7.54 23.38 -22.47
C CYS A 440 -8.39 23.28 -23.74
N PRO A 441 -8.21 22.24 -24.57
CA PRO A 441 -8.83 22.22 -25.90
C PRO A 441 -10.35 22.00 -25.91
N GLN A 442 -10.92 21.45 -24.83
CA GLN A 442 -12.29 20.91 -24.83
C GLN A 442 -13.20 21.50 -23.75
N ASN A 443 -12.73 22.39 -22.87
CA ASN A 443 -13.51 22.90 -21.74
C ASN A 443 -13.12 24.32 -21.31
N ASP A 444 -14.03 24.94 -20.56
CA ASP A 444 -13.86 26.28 -19.99
C ASP A 444 -12.80 26.30 -18.89
N CYS A 445 -11.88 27.25 -19.04
CA CYS A 445 -11.03 27.74 -17.96
C CYS A 445 -11.78 28.88 -17.26
N THR A 446 -11.51 29.13 -15.99
CA THR A 446 -12.04 30.28 -15.26
C THR A 446 -10.95 30.95 -14.44
N PHE A 447 -10.88 32.27 -14.50
CA PHE A 447 -10.01 33.07 -13.63
C PHE A 447 -10.87 33.82 -12.60
N VAL A 448 -10.57 33.65 -11.32
CA VAL A 448 -11.22 34.33 -10.21
C VAL A 448 -10.18 35.21 -9.51
N ASN A 449 -10.43 36.53 -9.47
CA ASN A 449 -9.52 37.51 -8.87
C ASN A 449 -8.09 37.51 -9.46
N ALA A 450 -7.94 37.15 -10.74
CA ALA A 450 -6.66 37.20 -11.44
C ALA A 450 -6.42 38.58 -12.09
N PRO A 451 -5.14 38.99 -12.31
CA PRO A 451 -4.83 40.20 -13.07
C PRO A 451 -5.49 40.19 -14.45
N SER A 452 -5.94 41.35 -14.93
CA SER A 452 -6.72 41.53 -16.18
C SER A 452 -6.07 41.05 -17.48
N LYS A 453 -4.80 40.63 -17.44
CA LYS A 453 -4.04 40.08 -18.58
C LYS A 453 -4.29 38.59 -18.85
N PHE A 454 -5.05 37.91 -17.99
CA PHE A 454 -5.30 36.47 -18.12
C PHE A 454 -6.76 36.22 -18.50
N GLN A 455 -6.98 35.78 -19.73
CA GLN A 455 -8.30 35.39 -20.23
C GLN A 455 -8.23 34.00 -20.85
N CYS A 456 -9.23 33.17 -20.53
CA CYS A 456 -9.40 31.87 -21.15
C CYS A 456 -9.73 32.05 -22.63
N GLY A 457 -8.95 31.45 -23.53
CA GLY A 457 -9.15 31.54 -24.99
C GLY A 457 -8.20 32.46 -25.76
N ALA A 458 -7.19 33.09 -25.14
CA ALA A 458 -6.25 33.95 -25.88
C ALA A 458 -5.26 33.21 -26.82
N ASN A 459 -5.20 31.88 -26.80
CA ASN A 459 -4.18 31.11 -27.53
C ASN A 459 -4.73 30.07 -28.53
N ASN A 460 -5.88 30.33 -29.15
CA ASN A 460 -6.28 29.65 -30.38
C ASN A 460 -5.93 30.49 -31.63
N SER A 461 -4.71 31.05 -31.69
CA SER A 461 -4.19 31.62 -32.93
C SER A 461 -2.68 31.44 -33.08
N SER A 462 -2.33 30.63 -34.11
CA SER A 462 -1.06 30.48 -34.83
C SER A 462 0.15 29.99 -34.04
N SER A 463 0.73 28.83 -34.35
CA SER A 463 1.35 28.54 -35.64
C SER A 463 1.07 27.12 -36.17
N SER A 464 0.20 27.01 -37.18
CA SER A 464 0.30 25.93 -38.17
C SER A 464 0.40 26.59 -39.54
N SER A 465 1.56 26.42 -40.17
CA SER A 465 1.76 26.69 -41.59
C SER A 465 0.88 25.74 -42.39
N ASP A 466 -0.29 26.17 -42.83
CA ASP A 466 -1.03 25.48 -43.89
C ASP A 466 -1.59 26.46 -44.90
N SER A 467 -1.23 26.21 -46.16
CA SER A 467 -1.66 26.96 -47.33
C SER A 467 -3.15 26.74 -47.62
N PRO A 468 -3.85 27.71 -48.27
CA PRO A 468 -5.31 27.70 -48.32
C PRO A 468 -5.83 26.73 -49.39
N SER A 469 -6.58 25.71 -49.00
CA SER A 469 -7.41 24.94 -49.93
C SER A 469 -8.91 25.11 -49.65
N LYS A 470 -9.52 25.94 -50.51
CA LYS A 470 -10.86 25.84 -51.12
C LYS A 470 -12.06 25.61 -50.19
N LYS A 471 -12.85 26.70 -50.10
CA LYS A 471 -14.30 26.71 -49.90
C LYS A 471 -14.98 25.56 -50.66
N ASN A 472 -15.85 24.82 -49.97
CA ASN A 472 -17.05 24.29 -50.58
C ASN A 472 -18.27 24.68 -49.74
N LYS A 473 -19.22 25.31 -50.44
CA LYS A 473 -20.56 25.65 -49.98
C LYS A 473 -21.46 24.41 -50.02
N GLY A 474 -22.36 24.32 -49.05
CA GLY A 474 -23.70 23.73 -49.21
C GLY A 474 -23.86 22.30 -48.68
N MET A 475 -24.65 22.12 -47.61
CA MET A 475 -26.03 21.65 -47.73
C MET A 475 -26.79 21.83 -46.41
N ASP A 476 -28.10 21.68 -46.52
CA ASP A 476 -29.18 22.39 -45.87
C ASP A 476 -29.55 21.89 -44.46
N ASP A 477 -30.26 22.76 -43.74
CA ASP A 477 -31.03 22.47 -42.53
C ASP A 477 -32.20 21.55 -42.85
N GLN A 478 -32.09 20.25 -42.55
CA GLN A 478 -33.26 19.41 -42.21
C GLN A 478 -32.82 18.06 -41.61
N GLU A 479 -32.69 18.01 -40.28
CA GLU A 479 -33.18 16.89 -39.47
C GLU A 479 -33.05 17.23 -37.98
N LYS A 480 -34.07 17.90 -37.44
CA LYS A 480 -34.27 18.05 -36.01
C LYS A 480 -34.93 16.79 -35.45
N LYS A 481 -34.25 16.19 -34.45
CA LYS A 481 -34.71 15.27 -33.40
C LYS A 481 -34.72 13.77 -33.74
N ILE A 482 -33.89 13.02 -33.01
CA ILE A 482 -34.29 12.05 -31.98
C ILE A 482 -33.18 12.03 -30.90
N ILE A 483 -33.50 12.46 -29.68
CA ILE A 483 -32.70 12.19 -28.47
C ILE A 483 -33.29 10.92 -27.87
N ILE A 484 -32.51 9.84 -27.82
CA ILE A 484 -32.78 8.70 -26.94
C ILE A 484 -31.81 8.83 -25.77
N GLY A 485 -32.33 9.30 -24.62
CA GLY A 485 -31.66 9.10 -23.34
C GLY A 485 -31.81 7.63 -22.96
N VAL A 486 -30.72 6.88 -22.92
CA VAL A 486 -30.70 5.53 -22.34
C VAL A 486 -30.08 5.62 -20.96
N VAL A 487 -30.93 5.49 -19.93
CA VAL A 487 -30.52 5.15 -18.57
C VAL A 487 -30.23 3.65 -18.55
N CYS A 488 -28.95 3.26 -18.49
CA CYS A 488 -28.57 1.86 -18.39
C CYS A 488 -28.60 1.38 -16.94
N GLY A 489 -29.76 0.92 -16.49
CA GLY A 489 -29.87 -0.05 -15.40
C GLY A 489 -30.06 -1.46 -15.96
N GLY A 490 -29.22 -2.42 -15.54
CA GLY A 490 -29.43 -3.88 -15.53
C GLY A 490 -29.75 -4.65 -16.83
N THR A 491 -30.64 -4.18 -17.69
CA THR A 491 -31.21 -4.98 -18.80
C THR A 491 -30.72 -4.56 -20.20
N GLY A 492 -30.01 -3.42 -20.32
CA GLY A 492 -29.48 -2.90 -21.59
C GLY A 492 -28.34 -3.71 -22.21
N ILE A 493 -27.64 -4.54 -21.42
CA ILE A 493 -26.51 -5.36 -21.89
C ILE A 493 -27.00 -6.50 -22.82
N ILE A 494 -28.22 -6.99 -22.62
CA ILE A 494 -28.77 -8.12 -23.39
C ILE A 494 -29.12 -7.70 -24.82
N ILE A 495 -29.59 -6.46 -25.02
CA ILE A 495 -29.94 -5.94 -26.36
C ILE A 495 -28.70 -5.65 -27.19
N ILE A 496 -27.61 -5.15 -26.57
CA ILE A 496 -26.33 -4.91 -27.25
C ILE A 496 -25.69 -6.25 -27.69
N MET A 497 -25.80 -7.30 -26.88
CA MET A 497 -25.33 -8.64 -27.23
C MET A 497 -26.11 -9.26 -28.40
N ILE A 498 -27.42 -9.01 -28.50
CA ILE A 498 -28.25 -9.49 -29.61
C ILE A 498 -27.92 -8.73 -30.91
N ILE A 499 -27.70 -7.41 -30.85
CA ILE A 499 -27.30 -6.62 -32.02
C ILE A 499 -25.89 -7.02 -32.49
N ALA A 500 -24.94 -7.22 -31.57
CA ALA A 500 -23.60 -7.72 -31.87
C ALA A 500 -23.63 -9.12 -32.51
N ALA A 501 -24.50 -10.03 -32.02
CA ALA A 501 -24.69 -11.35 -32.60
C ALA A 501 -25.29 -11.32 -34.01
N ILE A 502 -26.23 -10.39 -34.28
CA ILE A 502 -26.82 -10.19 -35.62
C ILE A 502 -25.79 -9.59 -36.59
N CYS A 503 -24.98 -8.62 -36.14
CA CYS A 503 -23.89 -8.04 -36.93
C CYS A 503 -22.79 -9.06 -37.23
N TYR A 504 -22.43 -9.90 -36.26
CA TYR A 504 -21.44 -10.98 -36.44
C TYR A 504 -21.91 -12.04 -37.43
N LYS A 505 -23.20 -12.42 -37.40
CA LYS A 505 -23.78 -13.39 -38.34
C LYS A 505 -23.86 -12.83 -39.77
N ARG A 506 -24.05 -11.52 -39.94
CA ARG A 506 -24.08 -10.85 -41.25
C ARG A 506 -22.69 -10.69 -41.89
N HIS A 507 -21.64 -10.53 -41.08
CA HIS A 507 -20.25 -10.45 -41.57
C HIS A 507 -19.69 -11.80 -42.05
N ARG A 508 -20.22 -12.93 -41.54
CA ARG A 508 -19.80 -14.27 -41.96
C ARG A 508 -20.35 -14.70 -43.33
N HIS A 509 -21.44 -14.07 -43.80
CA HIS A 509 -22.03 -14.37 -45.12
C HIS A 509 -21.36 -13.62 -46.28
N HIS A 510 -20.51 -12.62 -46.02
CA HIS A 510 -19.84 -11.85 -47.09
C HIS A 510 -18.48 -12.41 -47.55
N HIS A 511 -17.99 -13.49 -46.95
CA HIS A 511 -16.71 -14.12 -47.34
C HIS A 511 -16.82 -15.35 -48.26
N HIS A 512 -18.01 -15.64 -48.79
CA HIS A 512 -18.18 -16.65 -49.83
C HIS A 512 -18.69 -16.03 -51.12
N HIS A 513 -17.86 -15.27 -51.83
CA HIS A 513 -17.93 -15.18 -53.29
C HIS A 513 -16.58 -14.65 -53.82
N HIS A 514 -16.11 -15.27 -54.91
CA HIS A 514 -14.87 -15.04 -55.66
C HIS A 514 -13.61 -15.78 -55.19
N HIS A 515 -13.48 -17.03 -55.67
CA HIS A 515 -12.38 -17.40 -56.57
C HIS A 515 -12.78 -18.65 -57.38
N HIS A 516 -12.81 -18.50 -58.71
CA HIS A 516 -13.01 -19.58 -59.68
C HIS A 516 -11.88 -19.50 -60.72
N GLY A 517 -11.41 -20.69 -61.14
CA GLY A 517 -10.49 -20.93 -62.26
C GLY A 517 -9.21 -21.66 -61.79
N HIS A 518 -8.78 -22.82 -62.29
CA HIS A 518 -9.30 -23.74 -63.31
C HIS A 518 -8.47 -25.04 -63.23
N HIS A 519 -9.06 -26.17 -63.67
CA HIS A 519 -8.48 -27.42 -64.20
C HIS A 519 -7.92 -28.55 -63.28
N ASP A 520 -8.72 -29.63 -63.25
CA ASP A 520 -8.50 -31.02 -63.70
C ASP A 520 -7.71 -32.10 -62.93
N HIS A 521 -8.52 -33.11 -62.54
CA HIS A 521 -8.42 -34.56 -62.80
C HIS A 521 -7.84 -35.58 -61.78
N HIS A 522 -8.73 -36.57 -61.49
CA HIS A 522 -8.57 -37.96 -61.01
C HIS A 522 -7.99 -38.17 -59.60
N GLY A 523 -8.61 -38.87 -58.64
CA GLY A 523 -9.40 -40.11 -58.60
C GLY A 523 -8.73 -40.99 -57.50
N GLY A 524 -9.32 -41.83 -56.65
CA GLY A 524 -10.66 -42.24 -56.27
C GLY A 524 -10.50 -43.15 -55.01
N HIS A 525 -11.62 -43.45 -54.35
CA HIS A 525 -11.89 -44.61 -53.45
C HIS A 525 -11.02 -44.89 -52.20
N HIS A 526 -11.62 -44.85 -51.00
CA HIS A 526 -12.30 -46.01 -50.37
C HIS A 526 -12.85 -45.69 -48.96
N HIS A 527 -14.16 -45.98 -48.77
CA HIS A 527 -14.83 -46.31 -47.49
C HIS A 527 -14.29 -47.66 -46.94
N HIS A 528 -14.36 -48.08 -45.65
CA HIS A 528 -15.42 -48.09 -44.62
C HIS A 528 -14.78 -48.43 -43.25
N HIS A 529 -15.14 -47.77 -42.14
CA HIS A 529 -16.04 -48.20 -41.05
C HIS A 529 -15.70 -49.44 -40.21
N HIS A 530 -15.47 -49.23 -38.90
CA HIS A 530 -16.19 -49.74 -37.70
C HIS A 530 -15.45 -49.13 -36.47
N GLY A 531 -16.03 -48.38 -35.50
CA GLY A 531 -17.22 -48.58 -34.66
C GLY A 531 -16.86 -49.49 -33.49
N GLY A 532 -16.97 -49.20 -32.18
CA GLY A 532 -17.42 -48.09 -31.35
C GLY A 532 -17.49 -48.61 -29.89
N HIS A 533 -17.20 -47.74 -28.89
CA HIS A 533 -17.59 -47.72 -27.45
C HIS A 533 -17.71 -49.04 -26.60
N HIS A 534 -17.29 -49.16 -25.33
CA HIS A 534 -17.73 -48.45 -24.11
C HIS A 534 -16.99 -48.95 -22.82
N HIS A 535 -16.95 -48.08 -21.81
CA HIS A 535 -16.81 -48.21 -20.33
C HIS A 535 -16.48 -49.54 -19.62
N HIS A 536 -15.58 -49.46 -18.62
CA HIS A 536 -15.93 -49.55 -17.17
C HIS A 536 -14.73 -49.26 -16.24
N HIS A 537 -15.00 -48.59 -15.11
CA HIS A 537 -14.15 -48.51 -13.92
C HIS A 537 -14.45 -49.69 -12.99
N SER A 538 -13.43 -50.30 -12.36
CA SER A 538 -13.53 -50.94 -11.04
C SER A 538 -12.16 -51.23 -10.43
N GLU A 539 -12.05 -50.96 -9.13
CA GLU A 539 -10.97 -51.30 -8.20
C GLU A 539 -10.80 -52.83 -7.98
N SER A 540 -9.73 -53.20 -7.27
CA SER A 540 -9.46 -54.44 -6.48
C SER A 540 -8.00 -54.92 -6.75
N SER A 541 -7.21 -55.46 -5.82
CA SER A 541 -7.49 -56.19 -4.58
C SER A 541 -6.26 -56.23 -3.63
N PRO A 542 -6.46 -56.53 -2.32
CA PRO A 542 -5.44 -56.90 -1.34
C PRO A 542 -5.35 -58.43 -1.12
N LEU A 543 -4.37 -58.93 -0.34
CA LEU A 543 -4.49 -60.11 0.55
C LEU A 543 -3.27 -60.30 1.49
N VAL A 544 -3.59 -60.75 2.70
CA VAL A 544 -2.79 -61.03 3.91
C VAL A 544 -2.55 -62.57 3.97
N TYR A 545 -1.43 -63.14 4.41
CA TYR A 545 -1.09 -63.57 5.79
C TYR A 545 0.28 -64.30 5.80
N HIS A 546 1.18 -63.91 6.70
CA HIS A 546 1.71 -64.74 7.80
C HIS A 546 2.51 -63.91 8.78
#